data_AF-A0A965PJ90-F1
#
_entry.id   AF-A0A965PJ90-F1
#
_cell.length_a   1.000
_cell.length_b   1.000
_cell.length_c   1.000
_cell.angle_alpha   90.00
_cell.angle_beta   90.00
_cell.angle_gamma   90.00
#
_symmetry.space_group_name_H-M   'P 1'
#
loop_
_entity.id
_entity.type
_entity.pdbx_description
1 polymer ?
#
loop_
_entity_poly.entity_id
_entity_poly.type
_entity_poly.pdbx_seq_one_letter_code
_entity_poly.pdbx_strand_id
1 'polypeptide(L)'
;MTKASFIKNNNGKLFKATVTGVPTIEDIPEIRQRLERLAKLNNTTLEEDDNAFRIRDYNYVVSKPKITKSYTGTINFRSKDYIVNRDIGESYGIIPASDHFTDNSFYIDAGNGKITYQLV
;
A
#
# COMPACT_ATOMS: atom_id res chain seq x y z
N MET A 1 -21.65 0.67 13.31
CA MET A 1 -21.81 1.90 12.50
C MET A 1 -22.18 1.58 11.05
N THR A 2 -22.81 2.48 10.28
CA THR A 2 -23.04 2.26 8.82
C THR A 2 -21.86 2.77 7.99
N LYS A 3 -21.63 2.20 6.79
CA LYS A 3 -20.63 2.68 5.81
C LYS A 3 -20.75 4.19 5.52
N ALA A 4 -21.97 4.66 5.28
CA ALA A 4 -22.23 6.08 4.99
C ALA A 4 -21.90 6.97 6.19
N SER A 5 -22.29 6.55 7.40
CA SER A 5 -21.95 7.27 8.64
C SER A 5 -20.43 7.30 8.89
N PHE A 6 -19.73 6.18 8.67
CA PHE A 6 -18.29 6.11 8.82
C PHE A 6 -17.59 7.09 7.89
N ILE A 7 -17.92 7.05 6.59
CA ILE A 7 -17.33 7.93 5.57
C ILE A 7 -17.58 9.39 5.95
N LYS A 8 -18.81 9.76 6.27
CA LYS A 8 -19.17 11.14 6.64
C LYS A 8 -18.39 11.62 7.87
N ASN A 9 -18.26 10.77 8.89
CA ASN A 9 -17.69 11.15 10.17
C ASN A 9 -16.16 11.14 10.18
N ASN A 10 -15.52 10.41 9.26
CA ASN A 10 -14.07 10.20 9.26
C ASN A 10 -13.35 10.69 8.00
N ASN A 11 -14.06 11.36 7.09
CA ASN A 11 -13.44 12.03 5.94
C ASN A 11 -12.45 13.11 6.39
N GLY A 12 -11.25 13.10 5.80
CA GLY A 12 -10.18 14.05 6.11
C GLY A 12 -9.46 13.79 7.44
N LYS A 13 -9.68 12.63 8.08
CA LYS A 13 -8.98 12.26 9.32
C LYS A 13 -7.72 11.43 9.06
N LEU A 14 -6.83 11.42 10.05
CA LEU A 14 -5.61 10.64 10.06
C LEU A 14 -5.91 9.17 10.42
N PHE A 15 -5.38 8.26 9.63
CA PHE A 15 -5.48 6.82 9.86
C PHE A 15 -4.09 6.19 9.89
N LYS A 16 -3.92 5.17 10.73
CA LYS A 16 -2.82 4.22 10.66
C LYS A 16 -3.25 3.02 9.83
N ALA A 17 -2.70 2.89 8.63
CA ALA A 17 -2.78 1.68 7.84
C ALA A 17 -1.87 0.59 8.43
N THR A 18 -2.30 -0.66 8.41
CA THR A 18 -1.50 -1.84 8.76
C THR A 18 -1.70 -2.92 7.71
N VAL A 19 -0.62 -3.42 7.10
CA VAL A 19 -0.61 -4.44 6.06
C VAL A 19 -0.29 -5.80 6.70
N THR A 20 -1.16 -6.79 6.51
CA THR A 20 -1.01 -8.15 7.07
C THR A 20 -1.28 -9.21 6.02
N GLY A 21 -0.52 -10.31 6.01
CA GLY A 21 -0.72 -11.43 5.07
C GLY A 21 -0.41 -11.14 3.59
N VAL A 22 0.03 -9.92 3.26
CA VAL A 22 0.48 -9.56 1.92
C VAL A 22 1.98 -9.88 1.83
N PRO A 23 2.41 -10.90 1.05
CA PRO A 23 3.82 -11.21 0.89
C PRO A 23 4.53 -10.02 0.24
N THR A 24 5.64 -9.63 0.84
CA THR A 24 6.52 -8.61 0.32
C THR A 24 7.33 -9.18 -0.84
N ILE A 25 7.96 -8.30 -1.64
CA ILE A 25 8.84 -8.78 -2.73
C ILE A 25 10.07 -9.55 -2.21
N GLU A 26 10.42 -9.38 -0.93
CA GLU A 26 11.45 -10.20 -0.26
C GLU A 26 10.91 -11.59 0.09
N ASP A 27 9.60 -11.71 0.32
CA ASP A 27 8.92 -12.99 0.58
C ASP A 27 8.68 -13.81 -0.71
N ILE A 28 8.96 -13.24 -1.89
CA ILE A 28 8.78 -13.88 -3.20
C ILE A 28 10.12 -13.92 -3.94
N PRO A 29 10.96 -14.96 -3.72
CA PRO A 29 12.30 -15.09 -4.31
C PRO A 29 12.32 -14.94 -5.84
N GLU A 30 11.25 -15.35 -6.52
CA GLU A 30 11.09 -15.29 -7.97
C GLU A 30 11.04 -13.84 -8.49
N ILE A 31 10.54 -12.88 -7.70
CA ILE A 31 10.52 -11.46 -8.06
C ILE A 31 11.95 -10.94 -8.10
N ARG A 32 12.76 -11.20 -7.07
CA ARG A 32 14.18 -10.83 -7.06
C ARG A 32 14.91 -11.40 -8.27
N GLN A 33 14.75 -12.70 -8.53
CA GLN A 33 15.37 -13.36 -9.69
C GLN A 33 14.91 -12.76 -11.04
N ARG A 34 13.65 -12.33 -11.14
CA ARG A 34 13.14 -11.64 -12.34
C ARG A 34 13.79 -10.26 -12.50
N LEU A 35 13.95 -9.50 -11.42
CA LEU A 35 14.61 -8.19 -11.46
C LEU A 35 16.09 -8.29 -11.80
N GLU A 36 16.80 -9.27 -11.24
CA GLU A 36 18.20 -9.57 -11.59
C GLU A 36 18.34 -9.95 -13.07
N ARG A 37 17.44 -10.78 -13.59
CA ARG A 37 17.39 -11.10 -15.04
C ARG A 37 17.15 -9.86 -15.90
N LEU A 38 16.22 -9.00 -15.50
CA LEU A 38 15.95 -7.74 -16.20
C LEU A 38 17.16 -6.80 -16.18
N ALA A 39 17.82 -6.66 -15.04
CA ALA A 39 19.03 -5.84 -14.93
C ALA A 39 20.13 -6.37 -15.86
N LYS A 40 20.36 -7.70 -15.86
CA LYS A 40 21.34 -8.36 -16.74
C LYS A 40 21.02 -8.18 -18.23
N LEU A 41 19.75 -8.35 -18.64
CA LEU A 41 19.33 -8.16 -20.03
C LEU A 41 19.55 -6.73 -20.53
N ASN A 42 19.52 -5.76 -19.62
CA ASN A 42 19.68 -4.34 -19.93
C ASN A 42 21.09 -3.82 -19.61
N ASN A 43 22.08 -4.69 -19.36
CA ASN A 43 23.47 -4.31 -19.02
C ASN A 43 23.58 -3.28 -17.88
N THR A 44 22.70 -3.37 -16.90
CA THR A 44 22.64 -2.49 -15.72
C THR A 44 22.66 -3.35 -14.45
N THR A 45 22.87 -2.70 -13.30
CA THR A 45 22.85 -3.35 -11.99
C THR A 45 21.50 -3.18 -11.31
N LEU A 46 21.11 -4.20 -10.54
CA LEU A 46 20.05 -4.09 -9.54
C LEU A 46 20.64 -3.43 -8.30
N GLU A 47 20.19 -2.21 -8.00
CA GLU A 47 20.48 -1.57 -6.72
C GLU A 47 19.39 -1.92 -5.73
N GLU A 48 19.80 -2.21 -4.50
CA GLU A 48 18.92 -2.55 -3.41
C GLU A 48 19.19 -1.59 -2.26
N ASP A 49 18.18 -0.82 -1.86
CA ASP A 49 18.19 -0.11 -0.59
C ASP A 49 17.08 -0.67 0.31
N ASP A 50 16.88 -0.07 1.48
CA ASP A 50 15.83 -0.51 2.40
C ASP A 50 14.44 -0.43 1.76
N ASN A 51 14.23 0.54 0.85
CA ASN A 51 12.94 0.98 0.31
C ASN A 51 12.59 0.45 -1.07
N ALA A 52 13.56 0.08 -1.87
CA ALA A 52 13.31 -0.33 -3.24
C ALA A 52 14.42 -1.24 -3.77
N PHE A 53 14.03 -1.98 -4.79
CA PHE A 53 14.96 -2.39 -5.84
C PHE A 53 14.86 -1.39 -6.98
N ARG A 54 16.00 -0.86 -7.41
CA ARG A 54 16.09 0.05 -8.56
C ARG A 54 16.95 -0.59 -9.63
N ILE A 55 16.51 -0.46 -10.88
CA ILE A 55 17.35 -0.74 -12.04
C ILE A 55 17.80 0.63 -12.58
N ARG A 56 19.07 0.99 -12.30
CA ARG A 56 19.62 2.35 -12.34
C ARG A 56 19.33 3.12 -13.66
N ASP A 57 19.31 2.40 -14.79
CA ASP A 57 19.13 3.00 -16.12
C ASP A 57 17.71 2.86 -16.71
N TYR A 58 16.78 2.19 -16.02
CA TYR A 58 15.48 1.82 -16.60
C TYR A 58 14.26 2.51 -15.97
N ASN A 59 14.45 3.47 -15.05
CA ASN A 59 13.36 4.08 -14.24
C ASN A 59 12.39 3.04 -13.61
N TYR A 60 12.81 1.79 -13.51
CA TYR A 60 12.01 0.70 -12.97
C TYR A 60 12.34 0.56 -11.50
N VAL A 61 11.41 1.06 -10.68
CA VAL A 61 11.49 1.04 -9.23
C VAL A 61 10.46 0.05 -8.74
N VAL A 62 10.92 -1.04 -8.13
CA VAL A 62 10.04 -1.93 -7.37
C VAL A 62 10.23 -1.60 -5.90
N SER A 63 9.27 -0.86 -5.36
CA SER A 63 9.27 -0.53 -3.93
C SER A 63 9.17 -1.80 -3.10
N LYS A 64 10.13 -1.99 -2.18
CA LYS A 64 10.08 -3.02 -1.16
C LYS A 64 8.95 -2.71 -0.19
N PRO A 65 8.04 -3.67 0.05
CA PRO A 65 6.99 -3.49 1.06
C PRO A 65 7.54 -3.46 2.49
N LYS A 66 8.85 -3.70 2.70
CA LYS A 66 9.51 -3.77 4.00
C LYS A 66 9.32 -2.50 4.85
N ILE A 67 9.11 -1.32 4.26
CA ILE A 67 9.07 -0.07 5.04
C ILE A 67 7.77 0.27 5.70
N THR A 68 6.60 -0.23 5.28
CA THR A 68 5.39 0.11 6.05
C THR A 68 4.38 -1.04 6.06
N LYS A 69 4.72 -2.07 6.86
CA LYS A 69 3.69 -2.90 7.53
C LYS A 69 2.70 -2.04 8.29
N SER A 70 3.05 -0.81 8.65
CA SER A 70 2.08 0.23 8.97
C SER A 70 2.56 1.61 8.53
N TYR A 71 1.66 2.45 8.01
CA TYR A 71 1.92 3.86 7.71
C TYR A 71 0.77 4.72 8.23
N THR A 72 1.02 6.01 8.44
CA THR A 72 -0.05 6.99 8.69
C THR A 72 -0.35 7.80 7.45
N GLY A 73 -1.61 8.18 7.28
CA GLY A 73 -2.02 9.07 6.20
C GLY A 73 -3.42 9.61 6.41
N THR A 74 -3.67 10.80 5.88
CA THR A 74 -5.00 11.41 5.91
C THR A 74 -5.84 10.81 4.80
N ILE A 75 -7.04 10.32 5.13
CA ILE A 75 -7.92 9.66 4.18
C ILE A 75 -9.05 10.58 3.77
N ASN A 76 -9.15 10.84 2.46
CA ASN A 76 -10.24 11.58 1.85
C ASN A 76 -11.13 10.64 1.04
N PHE A 77 -12.33 10.39 1.52
CA PHE A 77 -13.37 9.63 0.83
C PHE A 77 -14.09 10.50 -0.21
N ARG A 78 -14.31 9.92 -1.38
CA ARG A 78 -15.16 10.47 -2.45
C ARG A 78 -16.35 9.55 -2.68
N SER A 79 -17.09 9.73 -3.76
CA SER A 79 -18.33 8.96 -4.00
C SER A 79 -18.08 7.46 -4.24
N LYS A 80 -16.93 7.08 -4.81
CA LYS A 80 -16.62 5.69 -5.21
C LYS A 80 -15.28 5.17 -4.71
N ASP A 81 -14.38 6.05 -4.34
CA ASP A 81 -13.00 5.75 -3.98
C ASP A 81 -12.53 6.64 -2.82
N TYR A 82 -11.30 6.44 -2.39
CA TYR A 82 -10.62 7.25 -1.41
C TYR A 82 -9.18 7.51 -1.81
N ILE A 83 -8.65 8.63 -1.33
CA ILE A 83 -7.25 9.01 -1.48
C ILE A 83 -6.62 8.97 -0.09
N VAL A 84 -5.45 8.35 0.02
CA VAL A 84 -4.60 8.39 1.21
C VAL A 84 -3.42 9.29 0.93
N ASN A 85 -3.38 10.42 1.63
CA ASN A 85 -2.28 11.37 1.56
C ASN A 85 -1.23 11.00 2.62
N ARG A 86 -0.03 10.65 2.17
CA ARG A 86 1.12 10.29 3.02
C ARG A 86 2.25 11.27 2.74
N ASP A 87 3.23 11.34 3.64
CA ASP A 87 4.42 12.20 3.46
C ASP A 87 5.21 11.86 2.19
N ILE A 88 5.17 10.59 1.78
CA ILE A 88 5.85 10.06 0.59
C ILE A 88 4.99 10.12 -0.68
N GLY A 89 3.82 10.75 -0.63
CA GLY A 89 2.89 10.90 -1.75
C GLY A 89 1.53 10.22 -1.54
N GLU A 90 0.76 10.16 -2.61
CA GLU A 90 -0.64 9.73 -2.58
C GLU A 90 -0.82 8.24 -2.89
N SER A 91 -1.91 7.67 -2.41
CA SER A 91 -2.37 6.33 -2.82
C SER A 91 -3.86 6.31 -2.99
N TYR A 92 -4.33 5.55 -3.96
CA TYR A 92 -5.74 5.49 -4.36
C TYR A 92 -6.31 4.13 -4.02
N GLY A 93 -7.52 4.09 -3.46
CA GLY A 93 -8.22 2.85 -3.14
C GLY A 93 -9.71 2.95 -3.43
N ILE A 94 -10.34 1.81 -3.73
CA ILE A 94 -11.79 1.73 -3.94
C ILE A 94 -12.47 1.56 -2.59
N ILE A 95 -13.60 2.23 -2.38
CA ILE A 95 -14.35 2.10 -1.13
C ILE A 95 -14.82 0.64 -0.97
N PRO A 96 -14.44 -0.06 0.11
CA PRO A 96 -14.77 -1.48 0.25
C PRO A 96 -16.25 -1.74 0.53
N ALA A 97 -16.60 -3.02 0.60
CA ALA A 97 -17.93 -3.47 0.99
C ALA A 97 -18.30 -3.01 2.41
N SER A 98 -19.60 -2.94 2.71
CA SER A 98 -20.08 -2.32 3.95
C SER A 98 -19.66 -3.06 5.23
N ASP A 99 -19.47 -4.37 5.14
CA ASP A 99 -18.98 -5.27 6.19
C ASP A 99 -17.48 -5.13 6.48
N HIS A 100 -16.76 -4.35 5.67
CA HIS A 100 -15.36 -4.03 5.91
C HIS A 100 -15.16 -2.84 6.84
N PHE A 101 -16.24 -2.23 7.33
CA PHE A 101 -16.21 -1.06 8.22
C PHE A 101 -16.56 -1.45 9.65
N THR A 102 -15.78 -0.93 10.59
CA THR A 102 -16.10 -0.92 12.03
C THR A 102 -16.39 0.52 12.47
N ASP A 103 -16.54 0.75 13.77
CA ASP A 103 -16.79 2.10 14.29
C ASP A 103 -15.58 3.03 14.12
N ASN A 104 -14.35 2.49 14.07
CA ASN A 104 -13.11 3.27 14.03
C ASN A 104 -12.09 2.76 13.01
N SER A 105 -12.42 1.76 12.21
CA SER A 105 -11.53 1.26 11.16
C SER A 105 -12.28 0.77 9.93
N PHE A 106 -11.53 0.62 8.84
CA PHE A 106 -11.98 -0.18 7.71
C PHE A 106 -10.82 -1.01 7.17
N TYR A 107 -11.09 -2.05 6.38
CA TYR A 107 -10.03 -2.79 5.71
C TYR A 107 -10.32 -3.05 4.23
N ILE A 108 -9.27 -3.31 3.48
CA ILE A 108 -9.35 -3.78 2.09
C ILE A 108 -8.60 -5.09 1.96
N ASP A 109 -9.10 -5.96 1.10
CA ASP A 109 -8.39 -7.19 0.75
C ASP A 109 -7.27 -6.88 -0.24
N ALA A 110 -6.12 -7.52 -0.04
CA ALA A 110 -4.91 -7.33 -0.82
C ALA A 110 -4.31 -8.70 -1.16
N GLY A 111 -4.95 -9.42 -2.08
CA GLY A 111 -4.58 -10.79 -2.43
C GLY A 111 -4.79 -11.75 -1.25
N ASN A 112 -3.72 -12.39 -0.78
CA ASN A 112 -3.76 -13.30 0.37
C ASN A 112 -3.72 -12.56 1.72
N GLY A 113 -3.70 -11.23 1.71
CA GLY A 113 -3.65 -10.39 2.91
C GLY A 113 -4.72 -9.32 2.93
N LYS A 114 -4.58 -8.40 3.88
CA LYS A 114 -5.44 -7.23 4.06
C LYS A 114 -4.66 -6.01 4.50
N ILE A 115 -5.18 -4.84 4.15
CA ILE A 115 -4.72 -3.54 4.65
C ILE A 115 -5.83 -2.98 5.53
N THR A 116 -5.55 -2.84 6.83
CA THR A 116 -6.47 -2.27 7.81
C THR A 116 -6.12 -0.81 8.08
N TYR A 117 -7.07 0.09 7.92
CA TYR A 117 -6.95 1.50 8.28
C TYR A 117 -7.67 1.76 9.60
N GLN A 118 -6.90 2.06 10.64
CA GLN A 118 -7.40 2.36 11.98
C GLN A 118 -7.32 3.87 12.24
N LEU A 119 -8.41 4.48 12.69
CA LEU A 119 -8.42 5.89 13.07
C LEU A 119 -7.41 6.15 14.20
N VAL A 120 -6.62 7.21 14.07
CA VAL A 120 -5.63 7.67 15.08
C VAL A 120 -6.28 8.58 16.10
#